data_AF-A0A7C6YET6-F1
#
_entry.id   AF-A0A7C6YET6-F1
#
_cell.length_a   1.000
_cell.length_b   1.000
_cell.length_c   1.000
_cell.angle_alpha   90.00
_cell.angle_beta   90.00
_cell.angle_gamma   90.00
#
_symmetry.space_group_name_H-M   'P 1'
#
loop_
_entity.id
_entity.type
_entity.pdbx_description
1 polymer ?
#
loop_
_entity_poly.entity_id
_entity_poly.type
_entity_poly.pdbx_seq_one_letter_code
_entity_poly.pdbx_strand_id
1 'polypeptide(L)'
;AGTGSAALAGLPVRPVKGEVIRLRARPGCEEPPRGVVRAFVRGRPLYLVPRDGGIVVGATQYEHGDDRQVTVAGVRDLLADAETVFPGLGEYEFAEVIAGLRPMSPDNLPLLGPDPADPRIVHATGHGRNGIALTPATADAVVAALLGRPVPEAARAARPDRFAAPDRFARG
;
A
#
# COMPACT_ATOMS: atom_id res chain seq x y z
N ALA A 1 7.31 -7.08 -10.57
CA ALA A 1 7.66 -5.65 -10.47
C ALA A 1 6.65 -4.96 -9.55
N GLY A 2 7.13 -4.06 -8.69
CA GLY A 2 6.37 -3.33 -7.67
C GLY A 2 7.10 -2.02 -7.47
N THR A 3 7.89 -1.87 -6.41
CA THR A 3 8.82 -0.73 -6.30
C THR A 3 9.90 -0.74 -7.37
N GLY A 4 10.27 -1.92 -7.90
CA GLY A 4 11.21 -2.05 -9.03
C GLY A 4 10.70 -1.52 -10.38
N SER A 5 9.44 -1.08 -10.49
CA SER A 5 8.89 -0.55 -11.75
C SER A 5 9.59 0.74 -12.21
N ALA A 6 10.16 1.52 -11.29
CA ALA A 6 10.96 2.69 -11.63
C ALA A 6 12.23 2.32 -12.40
N ALA A 7 13.00 1.34 -11.89
CA ALA A 7 14.22 0.89 -12.54
C ALA A 7 13.95 0.13 -13.86
N LEU A 8 12.85 -0.61 -13.93
CA LEU A 8 12.53 -1.45 -15.09
C LEU A 8 11.94 -0.66 -16.26
N ALA A 9 11.08 0.32 -15.99
CA ALA A 9 10.25 0.98 -17.01
C ALA A 9 10.23 2.52 -16.90
N GLY A 10 11.10 3.12 -16.07
CA GLY A 10 11.14 4.58 -15.89
C GLY A 10 9.88 5.19 -15.28
N LEU A 11 9.00 4.36 -14.70
CA LEU A 11 7.74 4.83 -14.13
C LEU A 11 7.98 5.64 -12.85
N PRO A 12 7.16 6.67 -12.57
CA PRO A 12 7.27 7.48 -11.35
C PRO A 12 6.73 6.70 -10.14
N VAL A 13 7.40 5.62 -9.75
CA VAL A 13 7.06 4.81 -8.58
C VAL A 13 8.17 4.91 -7.57
N ARG A 14 7.83 5.23 -6.33
CA ARG A 14 8.79 5.26 -5.22
C ARG A 14 8.43 4.25 -4.15
N PRO A 15 9.43 3.66 -3.46
CA PRO A 15 9.19 2.81 -2.31
C PRO A 15 8.75 3.64 -1.10
N VAL A 16 7.69 3.19 -0.43
CA VAL A 16 7.31 3.66 0.91
C VAL A 16 7.33 2.47 1.86
N LYS A 17 8.27 2.48 2.79
CA LYS A 17 8.39 1.47 3.82
C LYS A 17 7.22 1.58 4.78
N GLY A 18 6.67 0.44 5.19
CA GLY A 18 5.76 0.35 6.32
C GLY A 18 5.99 -0.93 7.12
N GLU A 19 6.04 -0.76 8.43
CA GLU A 19 6.11 -1.85 9.40
C GLU A 19 4.71 -2.22 9.89
N VAL A 20 4.52 -3.50 10.17
CA VAL A 20 3.30 -4.08 10.70
C VAL A 20 3.67 -5.09 11.77
N ILE A 21 2.98 -5.06 12.90
CA ILE A 21 3.14 -6.01 14.00
C ILE A 21 1.97 -6.98 13.95
N ARG A 22 2.24 -8.27 14.12
CA ARG A 22 1.21 -9.27 14.40
C ARG A 22 1.32 -9.69 15.86
N LEU A 23 0.18 -9.71 16.53
CA LEU A 23 0.03 -10.14 17.90
C LEU A 23 -0.94 -11.32 17.96
N ARG A 24 -0.69 -12.26 18.87
CA ARG A 24 -1.58 -13.39 19.15
C ARG A 24 -2.31 -13.15 20.47
N ALA A 25 -3.59 -13.48 20.49
CA ALA A 25 -4.37 -13.47 21.73
C ALA A 25 -3.80 -14.51 22.70
N ARG A 26 -3.68 -14.15 23.98
CA ARG A 26 -3.34 -15.10 25.06
C ARG A 26 -4.62 -15.53 25.79
N PRO A 27 -4.62 -16.70 26.45
CA PRO A 27 -5.75 -17.08 27.30
C PRO A 27 -6.08 -16.00 28.33
N GLY A 28 -7.34 -15.55 28.35
CA GLY A 28 -7.83 -14.56 29.30
C GLY A 28 -7.57 -13.09 28.93
N CYS A 29 -6.93 -12.79 27.80
CA CYS A 29 -6.81 -11.39 27.37
C CYS A 29 -8.13 -10.84 26.83
N GLU A 30 -8.29 -9.52 26.87
CA GLU A 30 -9.44 -8.83 26.28
C GLU A 30 -9.63 -9.23 24.80
N GLU A 31 -10.87 -9.49 24.39
CA GLU A 31 -11.18 -9.81 22.99
C GLU A 31 -10.84 -8.64 22.05
N PRO A 32 -10.35 -8.91 20.83
CA PRO A 32 -10.03 -7.84 19.90
C PRO A 32 -11.30 -7.13 19.43
N PRO A 33 -11.19 -5.88 18.91
CA PRO A 33 -12.33 -5.19 18.31
C PRO A 33 -13.04 -6.04 17.24
N ARG A 34 -14.38 -5.98 17.19
CA ARG A 34 -15.19 -6.78 16.24
C ARG A 34 -14.95 -6.45 14.76
N GLY A 35 -14.27 -5.36 14.45
CA GLY A 35 -13.99 -4.92 13.08
C GLY A 35 -12.69 -4.14 12.99
N VAL A 36 -12.33 -3.77 11.76
CA VAL A 36 -11.13 -2.96 11.52
C VAL A 36 -11.31 -1.58 12.17
N VAL A 37 -10.41 -1.26 13.09
CA VAL A 37 -10.31 0.08 13.68
C VAL A 37 -9.30 0.89 12.89
N ARG A 38 -9.63 2.14 12.58
CA ARG A 38 -8.70 3.13 12.04
C ARG A 38 -8.69 4.33 12.98
N ALA A 39 -7.50 4.74 13.38
CA ALA A 39 -7.29 5.82 14.34
C ALA A 39 -6.16 6.73 13.89
N PHE A 40 -6.08 7.89 14.53
CA PHE A 40 -4.98 8.83 14.38
C PHE A 40 -4.48 9.20 15.76
N VAL A 41 -3.27 8.76 16.09
CA VAL A 41 -2.70 8.90 17.44
C VAL A 41 -1.38 9.65 17.31
N ARG A 42 -1.20 10.72 18.08
CA ARG A 42 0.02 11.55 18.09
C ARG A 42 0.50 11.97 16.68
N GLY A 43 -0.43 12.32 15.79
CA GLY A 43 -0.07 12.74 14.43
C GLY A 43 0.18 11.60 13.44
N ARG A 44 -0.01 10.33 13.83
CA ARG A 44 0.29 9.16 13.01
C ARG A 44 -0.97 8.33 12.74
N PRO A 45 -1.17 7.83 11.51
CA PRO A 45 -2.25 6.91 11.20
C PRO A 45 -1.98 5.52 11.80
N LEU A 46 -3.02 4.92 12.35
CA LEU A 46 -3.00 3.59 12.94
C LEU A 46 -4.22 2.81 12.43
N TYR A 47 -4.06 1.51 12.23
CA TYR A 47 -5.13 0.56 12.07
C TYR A 47 -4.89 -0.66 12.94
N LEU A 48 -5.99 -1.18 13.47
CA LEU A 48 -6.05 -2.47 14.16
C LEU A 48 -6.97 -3.37 13.34
N VAL A 49 -6.43 -4.48 12.86
CA VAL A 49 -7.18 -5.44 12.05
C VAL A 49 -7.31 -6.73 12.85
N PRO A 50 -8.49 -7.04 13.41
CA PRO A 50 -8.70 -8.31 14.09
C PRO A 50 -8.47 -9.46 13.10
N ARG A 51 -7.81 -10.51 13.57
CA ARG A 51 -7.58 -11.76 12.86
C ARG A 51 -8.01 -12.92 13.73
N ASP A 52 -8.20 -14.08 13.12
CA ASP A 52 -8.41 -15.28 13.89
C ASP A 52 -7.21 -15.53 14.81
N GLY A 53 -7.47 -15.63 16.11
CA GLY A 53 -6.45 -15.78 17.15
C GLY A 53 -5.58 -14.55 17.45
N GLY A 54 -5.94 -13.33 17.03
CA GLY A 54 -5.15 -12.16 17.39
C GLY A 54 -5.49 -10.86 16.65
N ILE A 55 -4.49 -10.00 16.52
CA ILE A 55 -4.65 -8.67 15.92
C ILE A 55 -3.41 -8.23 15.16
N VAL A 56 -3.63 -7.56 14.04
CA VAL A 56 -2.57 -6.93 13.25
C VAL A 56 -2.60 -5.43 13.51
N VAL A 57 -1.46 -4.89 13.92
CA VAL A 57 -1.25 -3.47 14.20
C VAL A 57 -0.40 -2.88 13.10
N GLY A 58 -0.90 -1.85 12.43
CA GLY A 58 -0.11 -1.18 11.41
C GLY A 58 -0.62 0.21 11.09
N ALA A 59 0.04 0.95 10.22
CA ALA A 59 1.40 0.70 9.80
C ALA A 59 2.14 2.02 9.73
N THR A 60 3.45 1.95 9.99
CA THR A 60 4.33 3.09 9.76
C THR A 60 4.39 3.46 8.27
N GLN A 61 4.86 4.67 8.01
CA GLN A 61 5.11 5.19 6.66
C GLN A 61 6.42 5.95 6.67
N TYR A 62 7.46 5.38 6.06
CA TYR A 62 8.77 6.00 5.94
C TYR A 62 9.23 6.02 4.49
N GLU A 63 9.81 7.15 4.09
CA GLU A 63 10.46 7.33 2.80
C GLU A 63 11.97 7.22 3.00
N HIS A 64 12.49 6.00 2.93
CA HIS A 64 13.91 5.73 3.15
C HIS A 64 14.46 4.77 2.10
N GLY A 65 14.15 5.05 0.83
CA GLY A 65 14.56 4.20 -0.29
C GLY A 65 14.06 2.77 -0.15
N ASP A 66 14.95 1.81 -0.33
CA ASP A 66 14.66 0.38 -0.33
C ASP A 66 14.88 -0.31 1.03
N ASP A 67 15.03 0.46 2.11
CA ASP A 67 15.20 -0.07 3.46
C ASP A 67 14.00 -0.93 3.90
N ARG A 68 14.31 -2.18 4.27
CA ARG A 68 13.36 -3.17 4.78
C ARG A 68 13.66 -3.61 6.21
N GLN A 69 14.60 -2.95 6.89
CA GLN A 69 14.93 -3.28 8.27
C GLN A 69 13.84 -2.79 9.20
N VAL A 70 13.44 -3.58 10.20
CA VAL A 70 12.53 -3.08 11.24
C VAL A 70 13.29 -2.15 12.18
N THR A 71 12.66 -1.07 12.59
CA THR A 71 13.22 -0.08 13.50
C THR A 71 12.61 -0.20 14.90
N VAL A 72 13.43 0.01 15.93
CA VAL A 72 12.97 0.04 17.33
C VAL A 72 11.90 1.13 17.51
N ALA A 73 12.11 2.30 16.91
CA ALA A 73 11.16 3.41 16.97
C ALA A 73 9.81 3.04 16.33
N GLY A 74 9.81 2.42 15.16
CA GLY A 74 8.59 2.00 14.47
C GLY A 74 7.77 0.99 15.28
N VAL A 75 8.43 -0.01 15.88
CA VAL A 75 7.76 -0.99 16.76
C VAL A 75 7.19 -0.33 18.00
N ARG A 76 8.00 0.45 18.72
CA ARG A 76 7.59 1.14 19.94
C ARG A 76 6.41 2.07 19.70
N ASP A 77 6.48 2.87 18.63
CA ASP A 77 5.46 3.87 18.33
C ASP A 77 4.14 3.18 17.93
N LEU A 78 4.18 2.09 17.14
CA LEU A 78 2.98 1.31 16.82
C LEU A 78 2.32 0.69 18.05
N LEU A 79 3.08 0.07 18.95
CA LEU A 79 2.53 -0.52 20.17
C LEU A 79 1.93 0.54 21.09
N ALA A 80 2.67 1.63 21.33
CA ALA A 80 2.20 2.70 22.22
C ALA A 80 0.97 3.42 21.66
N ASP A 81 0.89 3.61 20.35
CA ASP A 81 -0.28 4.21 19.71
C ASP A 81 -1.47 3.24 19.72
N ALA A 82 -1.22 1.93 19.56
CA ALA A 82 -2.26 0.90 19.60
C ALA A 82 -2.84 0.68 21.00
N GLU A 83 -2.02 0.69 22.05
CA GLU A 83 -2.48 0.65 23.45
C GLU A 83 -3.35 1.86 23.83
N THR A 84 -3.12 3.02 23.18
CA THR A 84 -3.98 4.20 23.37
C THR A 84 -5.41 3.95 22.85
N VAL A 85 -5.57 3.11 21.83
CA VAL A 85 -6.87 2.80 21.20
C VAL A 85 -7.51 1.55 21.79
N PHE A 86 -6.69 0.55 22.15
CA PHE A 86 -7.11 -0.72 22.72
C PHE A 86 -6.18 -1.06 23.90
N PRO A 87 -6.49 -0.62 25.13
CA PRO A 87 -5.61 -0.82 26.28
C PRO A 87 -5.28 -2.28 26.59
N GLY A 88 -6.19 -3.22 26.33
CA GLY A 88 -5.97 -4.67 26.48
C GLY A 88 -4.90 -5.25 25.55
N LEU A 89 -4.40 -4.49 24.56
CA LEU A 89 -3.35 -4.93 23.63
C LEU A 89 -2.08 -5.41 24.35
N GLY A 90 -1.71 -4.77 25.47
CA GLY A 90 -0.51 -5.11 26.25
C GLY A 90 -0.51 -6.54 26.81
N GLU A 91 -1.67 -7.21 26.83
CA GLU A 91 -1.81 -8.59 27.27
C GLU A 91 -1.61 -9.62 26.15
N TYR A 92 -1.41 -9.19 24.91
CA TYR A 92 -1.23 -10.08 23.77
C TYR A 92 0.23 -10.57 23.66
N GLU A 93 0.41 -11.73 23.04
CA GLU A 93 1.74 -12.24 22.68
C GLU A 93 2.27 -11.50 21.45
N PHE A 94 3.52 -11.02 21.51
CA PHE A 94 4.22 -10.49 20.35
C PHE A 94 4.66 -11.63 19.42
N ALA A 95 4.01 -11.76 18.27
CA ALA A 95 4.25 -12.89 17.36
C ALA A 95 5.32 -12.58 16.30
N GLU A 96 5.20 -11.44 15.63
CA GLU A 96 6.16 -11.03 14.60
C GLU A 96 6.04 -9.54 14.28
N VAL A 97 7.09 -9.00 13.66
CA VAL A 97 7.07 -7.71 12.98
C VAL A 97 7.68 -7.87 11.60
N ILE A 98 7.03 -7.27 10.60
CA ILE A 98 7.49 -7.27 9.21
C ILE A 98 7.56 -5.84 8.68
N ALA A 99 8.50 -5.58 7.79
CA ALA A 99 8.58 -4.34 7.02
C ALA A 99 8.47 -4.65 5.53
N GLY A 100 7.61 -3.91 4.83
CA GLY A 100 7.40 -4.04 3.39
C GLY A 100 7.51 -2.70 2.68
N LEU A 101 7.84 -2.73 1.40
CA LEU A 101 7.89 -1.54 0.55
C LEU A 101 6.63 -1.46 -0.33
N ARG A 102 5.90 -0.35 -0.21
CA ARG A 102 4.71 -0.05 -1.02
C ARG A 102 5.14 0.74 -2.26
N PRO A 103 4.75 0.33 -3.47
CA PRO A 103 4.98 1.12 -4.67
C PRO A 103 3.98 2.27 -4.74
N MET A 104 4.43 3.50 -4.45
CA MET A 104 3.58 4.69 -4.46
C MET A 104 3.85 5.52 -5.71
N SER A 105 2.79 5.90 -6.42
CA SER A 105 2.80 6.92 -7.45
C SER A 105 2.68 8.33 -6.84
N PRO A 106 2.95 9.42 -7.58
CA PRO A 106 2.89 10.79 -7.06
C PRO A 106 1.52 11.21 -6.53
N ASP A 107 0.44 10.72 -7.15
CA ASP A 107 -0.95 11.08 -6.82
C ASP A 107 -1.70 9.97 -6.05
N ASN A 108 -1.02 8.89 -5.68
CA ASN A 108 -1.57 7.70 -5.02
C ASN A 108 -2.59 6.89 -5.84
N LEU A 109 -2.76 7.18 -7.14
CA LEU A 109 -3.51 6.32 -8.06
C LEU A 109 -2.57 5.29 -8.69
N PRO A 110 -3.03 4.07 -8.99
CA PRO A 110 -2.19 3.11 -9.70
C PRO A 110 -1.80 3.62 -11.10
N LEU A 111 -0.80 2.99 -11.70
CA LEU A 111 -0.38 3.17 -13.09
C LEU A 111 -0.85 1.92 -13.85
N LEU A 112 -1.94 2.05 -14.60
CA LEU A 112 -2.68 0.97 -15.25
C LEU A 112 -2.83 1.24 -16.75
N GLY A 113 -2.44 0.29 -17.59
CA GLY A 113 -2.68 0.32 -19.03
C GLY A 113 -1.42 0.18 -19.87
N PRO A 114 -1.55 0.27 -21.21
CA PRO A 114 -0.43 0.09 -22.13
C PRO A 114 0.63 1.17 -21.96
N ASP A 115 1.88 0.80 -22.24
CA ASP A 115 2.98 1.76 -22.34
C ASP A 115 2.79 2.68 -23.56
N PRO A 116 3.00 4.00 -23.43
CA PRO A 116 2.82 4.94 -24.55
C PRO A 116 3.80 4.75 -25.70
N ALA A 117 5.00 4.22 -25.43
CA ALA A 117 6.04 3.98 -26.41
C ALA A 117 5.94 2.58 -27.05
N ASP A 118 5.42 1.59 -26.33
CA ASP A 118 5.17 0.25 -26.87
C ASP A 118 3.86 -0.37 -26.31
N PRO A 119 2.74 -0.36 -27.07
CA PRO A 119 1.46 -0.84 -26.58
C PRO A 119 1.41 -2.35 -26.27
N ARG A 120 2.48 -3.11 -26.58
CA ARG A 120 2.64 -4.51 -26.19
C ARG A 120 3.04 -4.67 -24.72
N ILE A 121 3.54 -3.61 -24.08
CA ILE A 121 3.86 -3.56 -22.66
C ILE A 121 2.64 -3.03 -21.91
N VAL A 122 2.23 -3.71 -20.84
CA VAL A 122 1.11 -3.26 -19.99
C VAL A 122 1.61 -3.04 -18.57
N HIS A 123 1.34 -1.85 -18.04
CA HIS A 123 1.66 -1.45 -16.68
C HIS A 123 0.51 -1.76 -15.73
N ALA A 124 0.86 -2.29 -14.56
CA ALA A 124 -0.05 -2.49 -13.44
C ALA A 124 0.74 -2.36 -12.12
N THR A 125 0.96 -1.13 -11.68
CA THR A 125 1.80 -0.84 -10.50
C THR A 125 1.37 0.43 -9.78
N GLY A 126 2.10 0.87 -8.75
CA GLY A 126 1.85 2.15 -8.08
C GLY A 126 0.65 2.18 -7.12
N HIS A 127 0.08 1.02 -6.77
CA HIS A 127 -1.13 0.94 -5.94
C HIS A 127 -0.97 1.36 -4.48
N GLY A 128 0.26 1.57 -4.01
CA GLY A 128 0.55 2.03 -2.65
C GLY A 128 -0.07 1.13 -1.58
N ARG A 129 -0.82 1.76 -0.66
CA ARG A 129 -1.54 1.07 0.43
C ARG A 129 -2.83 0.36 0.00
N ASN A 130 -3.27 0.58 -1.23
CA ASN A 130 -4.58 0.13 -1.72
C ASN A 130 -4.47 -1.09 -2.68
N GLY A 131 -3.29 -1.70 -2.81
CA GLY A 131 -3.03 -2.80 -3.75
C GLY A 131 -4.05 -3.94 -3.67
N ILE A 132 -4.29 -4.47 -2.47
CA ILE A 132 -5.25 -5.56 -2.27
C ILE A 132 -6.67 -5.12 -2.66
N ALA A 133 -7.12 -3.95 -2.17
CA ALA A 133 -8.46 -3.45 -2.44
C ALA A 133 -8.71 -3.16 -3.92
N LEU A 134 -7.69 -2.70 -4.65
CA LEU A 134 -7.77 -2.34 -6.07
C LEU A 134 -7.44 -3.50 -7.01
N THR A 135 -7.12 -4.69 -6.49
CA THR A 135 -6.73 -5.85 -7.32
C THR A 135 -7.81 -6.23 -8.33
N PRO A 136 -9.11 -6.34 -7.98
CA PRO A 136 -10.14 -6.72 -8.96
C PRO A 136 -10.27 -5.72 -10.11
N ALA A 137 -10.39 -4.42 -9.80
CA ALA A 137 -10.49 -3.36 -10.81
C ALA A 137 -9.22 -3.27 -11.69
N THR A 138 -8.05 -3.57 -11.11
CA THR A 138 -6.78 -3.65 -11.85
C THR A 138 -6.81 -4.82 -12.84
N ALA A 139 -7.27 -5.99 -12.41
CA ALA A 139 -7.37 -7.17 -13.26
C ALA A 139 -8.28 -6.91 -14.46
N ASP A 140 -9.46 -6.30 -14.24
CA ASP A 140 -10.39 -5.94 -15.31
C ASP A 140 -9.75 -5.00 -16.35
N ALA A 141 -9.02 -3.99 -15.88
CA ALA A 141 -8.32 -3.05 -16.76
C ALA A 141 -7.20 -3.71 -17.57
N VAL A 142 -6.41 -4.58 -16.95
CA VAL A 142 -5.33 -5.32 -17.63
C VAL A 142 -5.89 -6.29 -18.66
N VAL A 143 -6.92 -7.07 -18.31
CA VAL A 143 -7.58 -8.00 -19.24
C VAL A 143 -8.19 -7.25 -20.42
N ALA A 144 -8.83 -6.10 -20.19
CA ALA A 144 -9.35 -5.27 -21.27
C ALA A 144 -8.23 -4.81 -22.23
N ALA A 145 -7.10 -4.33 -21.70
CA ALA A 145 -5.96 -3.91 -22.51
C ALA A 145 -5.37 -5.08 -23.33
N LEU A 146 -5.18 -6.25 -22.71
CA LEU A 146 -4.64 -7.43 -23.40
C LEU A 146 -5.54 -7.95 -24.52
N LEU A 147 -6.85 -7.78 -24.40
CA LEU A 147 -7.84 -8.21 -25.39
C LEU A 147 -8.17 -7.11 -26.42
N GLY A 148 -7.51 -5.95 -26.38
CA GLY A 148 -7.81 -4.82 -27.27
C GLY A 148 -9.20 -4.23 -27.04
N ARG A 149 -9.77 -4.39 -25.84
CA ARG A 149 -11.09 -3.87 -25.45
C ARG A 149 -10.95 -2.48 -24.81
N PRO A 150 -12.02 -1.67 -24.81
CA PRO A 150 -12.02 -0.41 -24.08
C PRO A 150 -11.69 -0.63 -22.60
N VAL A 151 -10.72 0.13 -22.08
CA VAL A 151 -10.36 0.12 -20.66
C VAL A 151 -11.54 0.69 -19.84
N PRO A 152 -11.90 0.08 -18.68
CA PRO A 152 -12.97 0.59 -17.82
C PRO A 152 -12.80 2.07 -17.49
N GLU A 153 -13.89 2.82 -17.46
CA GLU A 153 -13.86 4.27 -17.21
C GLU A 153 -13.15 4.63 -15.90
N ALA A 154 -13.40 3.84 -14.85
CA ALA A 154 -12.77 4.00 -13.54
C ALA A 154 -11.23 3.90 -13.58
N ALA A 155 -10.65 3.25 -14.59
CA ALA A 155 -9.20 3.11 -14.74
C ALA A 155 -8.57 4.20 -15.64
N ARG A 156 -9.36 5.07 -16.28
CA ARG A 156 -8.83 6.14 -17.16
C ARG A 156 -7.99 7.17 -16.41
N ALA A 157 -8.35 7.50 -15.17
CA ALA A 157 -7.56 8.38 -14.32
C ALA A 157 -6.20 7.76 -13.92
N ALA A 158 -6.06 6.44 -14.06
CA ALA A 158 -4.88 5.67 -13.67
C ALA A 158 -3.91 5.41 -14.84
N ARG A 159 -4.08 6.04 -16.02
CA ARG A 159 -3.19 5.78 -17.16
C ARG A 159 -1.71 6.05 -16.82
N PRO A 160 -0.75 5.31 -17.43
CA PRO A 160 0.67 5.43 -17.09
C PRO A 160 1.29 6.76 -17.53
N ASP A 161 0.73 7.38 -18.58
CA ASP A 161 1.19 8.62 -19.21
C ASP A 161 0.67 9.91 -18.57
N ARG A 162 -0.17 9.82 -17.53
CA ARG A 162 -0.85 10.99 -16.95
C ARG A 162 0.09 12.04 -16.34
N PHE A 163 1.35 11.69 -16.12
CA PHE A 163 2.38 12.59 -15.61
C PHE A 163 3.28 13.16 -16.71
N ALA A 164 3.09 12.77 -17.97
CA ALA A 164 3.76 13.40 -19.09
C ALA A 164 3.28 14.86 -19.19
N ALA A 165 4.21 15.79 -19.41
CA ALA A 165 3.85 17.18 -19.66
C ALA A 165 2.97 17.27 -20.92
N PRO A 166 1.94 18.13 -20.96
CA PRO A 166 1.22 18.39 -22.20
C PRO A 166 2.22 18.92 -23.23
N ASP A 167 2.19 18.32 -24.41
CA ASP A 167 3.10 18.62 -25.50
C ASP A 167 2.94 20.10 -25.91
N ARG A 168 3.82 20.98 -25.40
CA ARG A 168 3.71 22.43 -25.59
C ARG A 168 4.08 22.87 -27.01
N PHE A 169 4.45 21.94 -27.90
CA PHE A 169 4.99 22.25 -29.23
C PHE A 169 4.33 21.51 -30.40
N ALA A 170 3.22 20.78 -30.20
CA ALA A 170 2.48 20.15 -31.30
C ALA A 170 1.53 21.12 -32.06
N ARG A 171 1.98 22.35 -32.32
CA ARG A 171 1.39 23.26 -33.33
C ARG A 171 2.52 23.92 -34.10
N GLY A 172 2.86 23.33 -35.24
CA GLY A 172 3.69 23.89 -36.30
C GLY A 172 3.19 23.35 -37.62
#